data_AF-A0A1G0ID49-F1
#
_entry.id   AF-A0A1G0ID49-F1
#
_cell.length_a   1.000
_cell.length_b   1.000
_cell.length_c   1.000
_cell.angle_alpha   90.00
_cell.angle_beta   90.00
_cell.angle_gamma   90.00
#
_symmetry.space_group_name_H-M   'P 1'
#
loop_
_entity.id
_entity.type
_entity.pdbx_description
1 polymer ?
#
loop_
_entity_poly.entity_id
_entity_poly.type
_entity_poly.pdbx_seq_one_letter_code
_entity_poly.pdbx_strand_id
1 'polypeptide(L)'
;MAAKRITARFLISAGACASQVQRFHDLWPRGIVPTAALALEYAGAFDWRWAAANLLSDSALVEYERMCAPTGAEYDRARAAAWAEYERVCTAARAEYDRARGAEYERVCAPARAEYDRVRAAARAEYERVCALAFVGAWANGF
;
A
#
# COMPACT_ATOMS: atom_id res chain seq x y z
N MET A 1 -23.36 23.64 37.31
CA MET A 1 -23.34 23.98 35.87
C MET A 1 -24.34 23.10 35.15
N ALA A 2 -25.26 23.67 34.37
CA ALA A 2 -26.20 22.87 33.58
C ALA A 2 -25.42 22.07 32.52
N ALA A 3 -25.70 20.77 32.39
CA ALA A 3 -25.02 19.93 31.43
C ALA A 3 -25.36 20.39 29.99
N LYS A 4 -24.32 20.65 29.18
CA LYS A 4 -24.47 21.23 27.84
C LYS A 4 -25.06 20.20 26.89
N ARG A 5 -26.28 20.46 26.39
CA ARG A 5 -26.97 19.61 25.41
C ARG A 5 -26.41 19.85 24.01
N ILE A 6 -26.07 18.77 23.31
CA ILE A 6 -25.72 18.76 21.89
C ILE A 6 -26.99 18.54 21.08
N THR A 7 -27.19 19.33 20.03
CA THR A 7 -28.33 19.21 19.10
C THR A 7 -27.83 19.18 17.65
N ALA A 8 -28.62 18.64 16.73
CA ALA A 8 -28.28 18.65 15.31
C ALA A 8 -28.03 20.07 14.78
N ARG A 9 -28.86 21.05 15.19
CA ARG A 9 -28.66 22.46 14.87
C ARG A 9 -27.31 23.00 15.34
N PHE A 10 -26.89 22.63 16.56
CA PHE A 10 -25.60 23.03 17.10
C PHE A 10 -24.44 22.42 16.29
N LEU A 11 -24.55 21.15 15.91
CA LEU A 11 -23.55 20.48 15.07
C LEU A 11 -23.45 21.13 13.68
N ILE A 12 -24.59 21.48 13.07
CA ILE A 12 -24.62 22.23 11.79
C ILE A 12 -23.88 23.57 11.95
N SER A 13 -24.16 24.33 13.02
CA SER A 13 -23.48 25.62 13.24
C SER A 13 -21.98 25.48 13.50
N ALA A 14 -21.55 24.35 14.05
CA ALA A 14 -20.15 24.04 14.27
C ALA A 14 -19.44 23.48 13.01
N GLY A 15 -20.16 23.32 11.89
CA GLY A 15 -19.58 22.85 10.63
C GLY A 15 -19.45 21.32 10.52
N ALA A 16 -20.23 20.54 11.29
CA ALA A 16 -20.25 19.10 11.15
C ALA A 16 -20.70 18.69 9.74
N CYS A 17 -20.11 17.63 9.20
CA CYS A 17 -20.52 17.13 7.89
C CYS A 17 -21.96 16.59 7.91
N ALA A 18 -22.68 16.75 6.80
CA ALA A 18 -24.12 16.45 6.72
C ALA A 18 -24.46 15.02 7.13
N SER A 19 -23.61 14.04 6.77
CA SER A 19 -23.82 12.63 7.14
C SER A 19 -23.73 12.38 8.64
N GLN A 20 -22.82 13.06 9.34
CA GLN A 20 -22.68 12.96 10.80
C GLN A 20 -23.84 13.66 11.52
N VAL A 21 -24.28 14.82 11.02
CA VAL A 21 -25.47 15.52 11.53
C VAL A 21 -26.72 14.66 11.36
N GLN A 22 -26.91 14.06 10.18
CA GLN A 22 -28.07 13.21 9.90
C GLN A 22 -28.09 12.01 10.85
N ARG A 23 -26.96 11.29 10.94
CA ARG A 23 -26.81 10.16 11.88
C ARG A 23 -27.12 10.57 13.32
N PHE A 24 -26.59 11.72 13.76
CA PHE A 24 -26.87 12.24 15.11
C PHE A 24 -28.36 12.53 15.30
N HIS A 25 -28.99 13.19 14.32
CA HIS A 25 -30.42 13.51 14.36
C HIS A 25 -31.30 12.26 14.40
N ASP A 26 -30.97 11.23 13.63
CA ASP A 26 -31.75 9.99 13.59
C ASP A 26 -31.72 9.25 14.93
N LEU A 27 -30.56 9.23 15.60
CA LEU A 27 -30.44 8.66 16.94
C LEU A 27 -31.09 9.54 18.01
N TRP A 28 -30.93 10.86 17.88
CA TRP A 28 -31.36 11.82 18.89
C TRP A 28 -32.01 13.06 18.29
N PRO A 29 -33.29 12.97 17.86
CA PRO A 29 -33.97 14.07 17.18
C PRO A 29 -34.09 15.34 18.03
N ARG A 30 -34.14 15.20 19.35
CA ARG A 30 -34.21 16.31 20.32
C ARG A 30 -32.86 16.68 20.94
N GLY A 31 -31.77 16.04 20.49
CA GLY A 31 -30.44 16.18 21.07
C GLY A 31 -30.26 15.50 22.42
N ILE A 32 -29.01 15.43 22.88
CA ILE A 32 -28.58 14.68 24.07
C ILE A 32 -27.65 15.48 24.95
N VAL A 33 -27.55 15.05 26.21
CA VAL A 33 -26.41 15.36 27.07
C VAL A 33 -25.45 14.17 26.95
N PRO A 34 -24.19 14.39 26.51
CA PRO A 34 -23.22 13.30 26.43
C PRO A 34 -22.96 12.69 27.80
N THR A 35 -22.89 11.36 27.85
CA THR A 35 -22.48 10.59 29.02
C THR A 35 -21.37 9.63 28.64
N ALA A 36 -20.61 9.13 29.62
CA ALA A 36 -19.55 8.15 29.36
C ALA A 36 -20.11 6.87 28.68
N ALA A 37 -21.29 6.41 29.10
CA ALA A 37 -21.94 5.25 28.50
C ALA A 37 -22.23 5.46 27.00
N LEU A 38 -22.84 6.60 26.65
CA LEU A 38 -23.09 6.94 25.24
C LEU A 38 -21.79 7.15 24.45
N ALA A 39 -20.77 7.75 25.07
CA ALA A 39 -19.48 7.95 24.41
C ALA A 39 -18.81 6.62 24.06
N LEU A 40 -18.89 5.62 24.95
CA LEU A 40 -18.39 4.27 24.70
C LEU A 40 -19.22 3.51 23.66
N GLU A 41 -20.56 3.58 23.76
CA GLU A 41 -21.48 2.92 22.81
C GLU A 41 -21.26 3.41 21.37
N TYR A 42 -21.03 4.71 21.20
CA TYR A 42 -20.87 5.35 19.89
C TYR A 42 -19.42 5.77 19.59
N ALA A 43 -18.43 5.16 20.25
CA ALA A 43 -17.01 5.49 20.09
C ALA A 43 -16.53 5.39 18.63
N GLY A 44 -17.04 4.41 17.88
CA GLY A 44 -16.74 4.21 16.46
C GLY A 44 -17.74 4.83 15.48
N ALA A 45 -18.81 5.47 15.98
CA ALA A 45 -19.88 6.00 15.12
C ALA A 45 -19.73 7.48 14.80
N PHE A 46 -19.06 8.24 15.67
CA PHE A 46 -18.82 9.68 15.53
C PHE A 46 -17.33 10.00 15.57
N ASP A 47 -16.94 11.09 14.91
CA ASP A 47 -15.59 11.63 15.00
C ASP A 47 -15.44 12.45 16.30
N TRP A 48 -14.97 11.77 17.35
CA TRP A 48 -14.76 12.39 18.66
C TRP A 48 -13.59 13.38 18.70
N ARG A 49 -12.61 13.26 17.77
CA ARG A 49 -11.53 14.25 17.65
C ARG A 49 -12.05 15.54 17.06
N TRP A 50 -12.86 15.46 16.01
CA TRP A 50 -13.56 16.62 15.46
C TRP A 50 -14.46 17.27 16.52
N ALA A 51 -15.22 16.47 17.27
CA ALA A 51 -16.08 16.98 18.33
C ALA A 51 -15.29 17.69 19.43
N ALA A 52 -14.13 17.15 19.83
CA ALA A 52 -13.25 17.79 20.79
C ALA A 52 -12.77 19.16 20.27
N ALA A 53 -12.24 19.21 19.05
CA ALA A 53 -11.66 20.41 18.46
C ALA A 53 -12.68 21.54 18.21
N ASN A 54 -13.95 21.21 17.95
CA ASN A 54 -14.97 22.20 17.56
C ASN A 54 -15.98 22.54 18.65
N LEU A 55 -16.15 21.67 19.66
CA LEU A 55 -17.22 21.82 20.66
C LEU A 55 -16.71 22.12 22.07
N LEU A 56 -15.45 21.77 22.39
CA LEU A 56 -14.83 22.06 23.69
C LEU A 56 -14.31 23.50 23.75
N SER A 57 -14.13 24.02 24.96
CA SER A 57 -13.32 25.22 25.17
C SER A 57 -11.84 24.89 25.02
N ASP A 58 -11.01 25.89 24.74
CA ASP A 58 -9.55 25.73 24.59
C ASP A 58 -8.91 24.98 25.76
N SER A 59 -9.29 25.31 27.00
CA SER A 59 -8.80 24.62 28.20
C SER A 59 -9.17 23.14 28.25
N ALA A 60 -10.41 22.79 27.87
CA ALA A 60 -10.89 21.42 27.87
C ALA A 60 -10.30 20.62 26.70
N LEU A 61 -10.03 21.27 25.56
CA LEU A 61 -9.31 20.67 24.44
C LEU A 61 -7.88 20.29 24.84
N VAL A 62 -7.15 21.17 25.52
CA VAL A 62 -5.79 20.88 26.02
C VAL A 62 -5.78 19.66 26.96
N GLU A 63 -6.75 19.56 27.87
CA GLU A 63 -6.89 18.39 28.75
C GLU A 63 -7.20 17.11 27.96
N TYR A 64 -8.12 17.19 27.00
CA TYR A 64 -8.44 16.08 26.10
C TYR A 64 -7.21 15.59 25.33
N GLU A 65 -6.45 16.49 24.72
CA GLU A 65 -5.23 16.17 23.97
C GLU A 65 -4.18 15.51 24.86
N ARG A 66 -3.97 16.05 26.07
CA ARG A 66 -3.06 15.46 27.06
C ARG A 66 -3.46 14.03 27.43
N MET A 67 -4.75 13.76 27.60
CA MET A 67 -5.25 12.42 27.94
C MET A 67 -5.12 11.44 26.77
N CYS A 68 -5.32 11.91 25.53
CA CYS A 68 -5.26 11.06 24.35
C CYS A 68 -3.84 10.83 23.80
N ALA A 69 -2.88 11.70 24.12
CA ALA A 69 -1.53 11.64 23.57
C ALA A 69 -0.82 10.29 23.80
N PRO A 70 -0.83 9.68 25.01
CA PRO A 70 -0.16 8.40 25.24
C PRO A 70 -0.74 7.26 24.40
N THR A 71 -2.07 7.17 24.34
CA THR A 71 -2.77 6.14 23.54
C THR A 71 -2.57 6.36 22.04
N GLY A 72 -2.51 7.62 21.59
CA GLY A 72 -2.14 7.96 20.21
C GLY A 72 -0.74 7.45 19.87
N ALA A 73 0.25 7.69 20.74
CA ALA A 73 1.61 7.20 20.54
C ALA A 73 1.71 5.67 20.57
N GLU A 74 0.91 4.97 21.37
CA GLU A 74 0.81 3.50 21.35
C GLU A 74 0.22 2.98 20.04
N TYR A 75 -0.86 3.60 19.56
CA TYR A 75 -1.46 3.26 18.27
C TYR A 75 -0.45 3.43 17.12
N ASP A 76 0.25 4.56 17.07
CA ASP A 76 1.24 4.84 16.01
C ASP A 76 2.41 3.85 16.06
N ARG A 77 2.88 3.48 17.27
CA ARG A 77 3.90 2.44 17.43
C ARG A 77 3.42 1.07 16.94
N ALA A 78 2.21 0.66 17.32
CA ALA A 78 1.63 -0.61 16.87
C ALA A 78 1.45 -0.65 15.35
N ARG A 79 0.96 0.44 14.76
CA ARG A 79 0.80 0.60 13.32
C ARG A 79 2.15 0.53 12.59
N ALA A 80 3.17 1.22 13.10
CA ALA A 80 4.51 1.19 12.52
C ALA A 80 5.13 -0.22 12.56
N ALA A 81 4.98 -0.93 13.68
CA ALA A 81 5.44 -2.31 13.82
C ALA A 81 4.73 -3.25 12.83
N ALA A 82 3.41 -3.14 12.70
CA ALA A 82 2.64 -3.92 11.73
C ALA A 82 3.05 -3.62 10.28
N TRP A 83 3.31 -2.35 9.95
CA TRP A 83 3.78 -1.94 8.63
C TRP A 83 5.16 -2.50 8.31
N ALA A 84 6.10 -2.44 9.26
CA ALA A 84 7.44 -3.00 9.08
C ALA A 84 7.40 -4.52 8.84
N GLU A 85 6.53 -5.25 9.54
CA GLU A 85 6.36 -6.69 9.31
C GLU A 85 5.75 -6.99 7.95
N TYR A 86 4.74 -6.21 7.52
CA TYR A 86 4.18 -6.30 6.17
C TYR A 86 5.26 -6.10 5.10
N GLU A 87 6.06 -5.03 5.21
CA GLU A 87 7.16 -4.76 4.27
C GLU A 87 8.19 -5.88 4.24
N ARG A 88 8.55 -6.43 5.41
CA ARG A 88 9.49 -7.55 5.52
C ARG A 88 8.97 -8.78 4.78
N VAL A 89 7.71 -9.15 4.99
CA VAL A 89 7.09 -10.32 4.33
C VAL A 89 6.98 -10.09 2.82
N CYS A 90 6.51 -8.93 2.38
CA CYS A 90 6.40 -8.62 0.96
C CYS A 90 7.75 -8.62 0.24
N THR A 91 8.79 -8.08 0.89
CA THR A 91 10.15 -8.06 0.34
C THR A 91 10.70 -9.48 0.18
N ALA A 92 10.56 -10.33 1.20
CA ALA A 92 10.99 -11.72 1.16
C ALA A 92 10.26 -12.50 0.05
N ALA A 93 8.93 -12.38 -0.02
CA ALA A 93 8.12 -13.04 -1.05
C ALA A 93 8.50 -12.57 -2.46
N ARG A 94 8.80 -11.27 -2.64
CA ARG A 94 9.26 -10.75 -3.93
C ARG A 94 10.60 -11.33 -4.35
N ALA A 95 11.55 -11.43 -3.41
CA ALA A 95 12.86 -12.00 -3.67
C ALA A 95 12.78 -13.49 -4.03
N GLU A 96 11.86 -14.25 -3.43
CA GLU A 96 11.59 -15.65 -3.82
C GLU A 96 10.99 -15.76 -5.21
N TYR A 97 9.99 -14.93 -5.53
CA TYR A 97 9.39 -14.87 -6.86
C TYR A 97 10.42 -14.57 -7.94
N ASP A 98 11.25 -13.54 -7.75
CA ASP A 98 12.24 -13.13 -8.75
C ASP A 98 13.32 -14.21 -8.94
N ARG A 99 13.74 -14.90 -7.86
CA ARG A 99 14.65 -16.07 -7.94
C ARG A 99 14.03 -17.23 -8.72
N ALA A 100 12.79 -17.62 -8.38
CA ALA A 100 12.11 -18.72 -9.05
C ALA A 100 11.89 -18.43 -10.54
N ARG A 101 11.45 -17.20 -10.86
CA ARG A 101 11.25 -16.77 -12.25
C ARG A 101 12.55 -16.79 -13.05
N GLY A 102 13.65 -16.29 -12.48
CA GLY A 102 14.96 -16.31 -13.14
C GLY A 102 15.47 -17.72 -13.41
N ALA A 103 15.35 -18.62 -12.43
CA ALA A 103 15.73 -20.02 -12.57
C ALA A 103 14.89 -20.75 -13.62
N GLU A 104 13.58 -20.51 -13.64
CA GLU A 104 12.66 -21.11 -14.63
C GLU A 104 12.97 -20.61 -16.05
N TYR A 105 13.19 -19.30 -16.21
CA TYR A 105 13.57 -18.72 -17.48
C TYR A 105 14.87 -19.33 -18.01
N GLU A 106 15.89 -19.47 -17.16
CA GLU A 106 17.16 -20.07 -17.56
C GLU A 106 16.99 -21.54 -17.94
N ARG A 107 16.24 -22.31 -17.14
CA ARG A 107 15.94 -23.72 -17.41
C ARG A 107 15.28 -23.93 -18.77
N VAL A 108 14.31 -23.08 -19.12
CA VAL A 108 13.55 -23.20 -20.37
C VAL A 108 14.35 -22.68 -21.57
N CYS A 109 15.07 -21.57 -21.42
CA CYS A 109 15.74 -20.93 -22.56
C CYS A 109 17.15 -21.45 -22.83
N ALA A 110 17.85 -22.03 -21.85
CA ALA A 110 19.22 -22.52 -22.04
C ALA A 110 19.34 -23.59 -23.14
N PRO A 111 18.47 -24.62 -23.24
CA PRO A 111 18.55 -25.60 -24.32
C PRO A 111 18.34 -24.98 -25.70
N ALA A 112 17.39 -24.05 -25.83
CA ALA A 112 17.11 -23.36 -27.08
C ALA A 112 18.28 -22.47 -27.52
N ARG A 113 18.92 -21.76 -26.57
CA ARG A 113 20.14 -20.97 -26.83
C ARG A 113 21.30 -21.87 -27.28
N ALA A 114 21.51 -22.99 -26.58
CA ALA A 114 22.55 -23.95 -26.93
C ALA A 114 22.37 -24.53 -28.33
N GLU A 115 21.13 -24.86 -28.71
CA GLU A 115 20.83 -25.36 -30.06
C GLU A 115 21.01 -24.27 -31.12
N TYR A 116 20.58 -23.04 -30.85
CA TYR A 116 20.84 -21.90 -31.73
C TYR A 116 22.34 -21.70 -31.98
N ASP A 117 23.16 -21.69 -30.92
CA ASP A 117 24.61 -21.53 -31.05
C ASP A 117 25.24 -22.68 -31.82
N ARG A 118 24.77 -23.92 -31.61
CA ARG A 118 25.21 -25.11 -32.35
C ARG A 118 24.93 -24.98 -33.85
N VAL A 119 23.69 -24.67 -34.21
CA VAL A 119 23.26 -24.50 -35.61
C VAL A 119 24.02 -23.36 -36.27
N ARG A 120 24.18 -22.23 -35.57
CA ARG A 120 24.93 -21.07 -36.06
C ARG A 120 26.41 -21.41 -36.28
N ALA A 121 27.04 -22.14 -35.36
CA ALA A 121 28.43 -22.56 -35.51
C ALA A 121 28.61 -23.51 -36.69
N ALA A 122 27.71 -24.49 -36.86
CA ALA A 122 27.73 -25.42 -37.99
C ALA A 122 27.57 -24.68 -39.34
N ALA A 123 26.60 -23.77 -39.42
CA ALA A 123 26.38 -22.95 -40.63
C ALA A 123 27.60 -22.07 -40.96
N ARG A 124 28.26 -21.49 -39.94
CA ARG A 124 29.49 -20.72 -40.13
C ARG A 124 30.63 -21.58 -40.65
N ALA A 125 30.85 -22.76 -40.06
CA ALA A 125 31.90 -23.67 -40.50
C ALA A 125 31.69 -24.11 -41.95
N GLU A 126 30.45 -24.36 -42.36
CA GLU A 126 30.13 -24.69 -43.75
C GLU A 126 30.37 -23.52 -44.70
N TYR A 127 29.95 -22.31 -44.33
CA TYR A 127 30.25 -21.09 -45.08
C TYR A 127 31.77 -20.92 -45.28
N GLU A 128 32.56 -21.06 -44.22
CA GLU A 128 34.02 -20.95 -44.27
C GLU A 128 34.65 -22.02 -45.18
N ARG A 129 34.14 -23.27 -45.14
CA ARG A 129 34.56 -24.32 -46.08
C ARG A 129 34.27 -23.96 -47.52
N VAL A 130 33.06 -23.50 -47.83
CA VAL A 130 32.67 -23.11 -49.19
C VAL A 130 33.55 -21.97 -49.67
N CYS A 131 33.81 -20.95 -48.84
CA CYS A 131 34.71 -19.85 -49.19
C CYS A 131 36.13 -20.35 -49.49
N ALA A 132 36.67 -21.26 -48.68
CA ALA A 132 38.00 -21.82 -48.89
C ALA A 132 38.09 -22.61 -50.21
N LEU A 133 37.10 -23.47 -50.48
CA LEU A 133 37.04 -24.23 -51.73
C LEU A 133 36.86 -23.32 -52.95
N ALA A 134 36.00 -22.31 -52.85
CA ALA A 134 35.79 -21.33 -53.90
C ALA A 134 37.07 -20.54 -54.21
N PHE A 135 37.85 -20.18 -53.19
CA PHE A 135 39.16 -19.55 -53.36
C PHE A 135 40.13 -20.45 -54.14
N VAL A 136 40.30 -21.72 -53.72
CA VAL A 136 41.18 -22.67 -54.42
C VAL A 136 40.72 -22.91 -55.86
N GLY A 137 39.40 -23.05 -56.06
CA GLY A 137 38.81 -23.19 -57.39
C GLY A 137 39.08 -21.98 -58.29
N ALA A 138 38.89 -20.76 -57.78
CA ALA A 138 39.17 -19.53 -58.53
C ALA A 138 40.66 -19.39 -58.85
N TRP A 139 41.54 -19.70 -57.90
CA TRP A 139 43.00 -19.70 -58.09
C TRP A 139 43.46 -20.71 -59.16
N ALA A 140 42.81 -21.87 -59.25
CA ALA A 140 43.14 -22.89 -60.25
C ALA A 140 42.58 -22.60 -61.66
N ASN A 141 41.56 -21.73 -61.79
CA ASN A 141 40.80 -21.53 -63.02
C ASN A 141 40.97 -20.14 -63.68
N GLY A 142 42.00 -19.36 -63.33
CA GLY A 142 42.30 -18.10 -64.02
C GLY A 142 41.83 -16.88 -63.22
N PHE A 143 42.60 -16.15 -62.41
CA PHE A 143 44.04 -15.83 -62.46
C PHE A 143 44.97 -16.86 -63.11
#